data_AF-A0A1F7UIK6-F1
#
_entry.id   AF-A0A1F7UIK6-F1
#
_cell.length_a   1.000
_cell.length_b   1.000
_cell.length_c   1.000
_cell.angle_alpha   90.00
_cell.angle_beta   90.00
_cell.angle_gamma   90.00
#
_symmetry.space_group_name_H-M   'P 1'
#
loop_
_entity.id
_entity.type
_entity.pdbx_description
1 polymer ?
#
loop_
_entity_poly.entity_id
_entity_poly.type
_entity_poly.pdbx_seq_one_letter_code
_entity_poly.pdbx_strand_id
1 'polypeptide(L)'
;MTDFLLETERIRDELWSEGYESNLREQTIQSYHQRFQRLIRGRVKGKESRTLQKRFQKHSDKILTFLSDPELPFHNNSSEQAIRNAKLHKKISGGFRSERGARRHAVLLSIIETCKKRRMDILGSLKLMLQGKLSFQGP
;
A
#
# COMPACT_ATOMS: atom_id res chain seq x y z
N MET A 1 -17.27 9.04 -4.02
CA MET A 1 -15.96 8.34 -4.04
C MET A 1 -15.76 7.61 -2.72
N THR A 2 -15.98 8.26 -1.57
CA THR A 2 -15.98 7.62 -0.25
C THR A 2 -16.97 6.46 -0.16
N ASP A 3 -18.21 6.66 -0.62
CA ASP A 3 -19.25 5.61 -0.59
C ASP A 3 -18.88 4.39 -1.44
N PHE A 4 -18.21 4.62 -2.57
CA PHE A 4 -17.75 3.54 -3.45
C PHE A 4 -16.69 2.66 -2.77
N LEU A 5 -15.75 3.26 -2.02
CA LEU A 5 -14.70 2.48 -1.35
C LEU A 5 -15.25 1.66 -0.18
N LEU A 6 -16.15 2.23 0.61
CA LEU A 6 -16.83 1.50 1.70
C LEU A 6 -17.70 0.36 1.17
N GLU A 7 -18.37 0.58 0.04
CA GLU A 7 -19.13 -0.46 -0.66
C GLU A 7 -18.21 -1.58 -1.17
N THR A 8 -17.05 -1.24 -1.75
CA THR A 8 -16.08 -2.24 -2.23
C THR A 8 -15.44 -3.05 -1.11
N GLU A 9 -15.35 -2.51 0.10
CA GLU A 9 -14.90 -3.28 1.28
C GLU A 9 -15.92 -4.35 1.65
N ARG A 10 -17.21 -3.98 1.72
CA ARG A 10 -18.29 -4.92 2.08
C ARG A 10 -18.44 -6.05 1.06
N ILE A 11 -18.45 -5.71 -0.24
CA ILE A 11 -18.61 -6.72 -1.30
C ILE A 11 -17.43 -7.68 -1.36
N ARG A 12 -16.23 -7.27 -0.95
CA ARG A 12 -15.05 -8.15 -0.91
C ARG A 12 -15.30 -9.33 0.03
N ASP A 13 -15.85 -9.08 1.21
CA ASP A 13 -16.13 -10.12 2.20
C ASP A 13 -17.20 -11.10 1.66
N GLU A 14 -18.19 -10.59 0.91
CA GLU A 14 -19.20 -11.42 0.24
C GLU A 14 -18.60 -12.26 -0.91
N LEU A 15 -17.75 -11.67 -1.76
CA LEU A 15 -17.14 -12.32 -2.93
C LEU A 15 -16.30 -13.55 -2.57
N TRP A 16 -15.69 -13.53 -1.39
CA TRP A 16 -14.82 -14.58 -0.88
C TRP A 16 -15.49 -15.44 0.20
N SER A 17 -16.80 -15.33 0.36
CA SER A 17 -17.60 -16.22 1.22
C SER A 17 -17.73 -17.63 0.61
N GLU A 18 -17.97 -18.62 1.47
CA GLU A 18 -18.17 -20.01 1.06
C GLU A 18 -19.41 -20.12 0.15
N GLY A 19 -19.27 -20.85 -0.97
CA GLY A 19 -20.36 -21.07 -1.92
C GLY A 19 -20.58 -19.96 -2.95
N TYR A 20 -19.78 -18.89 -2.94
CA TYR A 20 -19.87 -17.86 -3.98
C TYR A 20 -19.33 -18.38 -5.32
N GLU A 21 -20.16 -18.32 -6.37
CA GLU A 21 -19.80 -18.86 -7.69
C GLU A 21 -18.64 -18.09 -8.35
N SER A 22 -17.68 -18.81 -8.93
CA SER A 22 -16.44 -18.20 -9.45
C SER A 22 -16.66 -17.30 -10.67
N ASN A 23 -17.56 -17.69 -11.57
CA ASN A 23 -18.02 -16.86 -12.71
C ASN A 23 -18.69 -15.55 -12.24
N LEU A 24 -19.56 -15.63 -11.23
CA LEU A 24 -20.23 -14.46 -10.68
C LEU A 24 -19.24 -13.53 -9.97
N ARG A 25 -18.20 -14.09 -9.34
CA ARG A 25 -17.14 -13.32 -8.68
C ARG A 25 -16.40 -12.46 -9.69
N GLU A 26 -15.94 -13.07 -10.78
CA GLU A 26 -15.24 -12.36 -11.84
C GLU A 26 -16.11 -11.27 -12.48
N GLN A 27 -17.38 -11.58 -12.79
CA GLN A 27 -18.32 -10.59 -13.33
C GLN A 27 -18.54 -9.42 -12.38
N THR A 28 -18.70 -9.70 -11.09
CA THR A 28 -18.90 -8.67 -10.06
C THR A 28 -17.68 -7.77 -9.95
N ILE A 29 -16.47 -8.35 -9.82
CA ILE A 29 -15.21 -7.59 -9.79
C ILE A 29 -15.11 -6.69 -11.03
N GLN A 30 -15.37 -7.22 -12.23
CA GLN A 30 -15.32 -6.44 -13.46
C GLN A 30 -16.34 -5.28 -13.47
N SER A 31 -17.55 -5.49 -12.92
CA SER A 31 -18.55 -4.44 -12.80
C SER A 31 -18.06 -3.27 -11.92
N TYR A 32 -17.33 -3.56 -10.83
CA TYR A 32 -16.73 -2.55 -9.95
C TYR A 32 -15.58 -1.82 -10.65
N HIS A 33 -14.73 -2.53 -11.41
CA HIS A 33 -13.69 -1.89 -12.24
C HIS A 33 -14.32 -0.92 -13.26
N GLN A 34 -15.37 -1.33 -13.96
CA GLN A 34 -16.07 -0.47 -14.92
C GLN A 34 -16.72 0.74 -14.24
N ARG A 35 -17.36 0.55 -13.08
CA ARG A 35 -17.94 1.64 -12.29
C ARG A 35 -16.86 2.62 -11.81
N PHE A 36 -15.73 2.12 -11.33
CA PHE A 36 -14.58 2.96 -10.94
C PHE A 36 -14.06 3.79 -12.12
N GLN A 37 -13.89 3.15 -13.29
CA GLN A 37 -13.48 3.85 -14.53
C GLN A 37 -14.46 4.98 -14.91
N ARG A 38 -15.77 4.75 -14.78
CA ARG A 38 -16.77 5.80 -15.02
C ARG A 38 -16.64 6.96 -14.03
N LEU A 39 -16.47 6.67 -12.74
CA LEU A 39 -16.30 7.69 -11.69
C LEU A 39 -15.06 8.56 -11.93
N ILE A 40 -13.91 7.95 -12.24
CA ILE A 40 -12.66 8.69 -12.44
C ILE A 40 -12.60 9.42 -13.79
N ARG A 41 -13.50 9.16 -14.73
CA ARG A 41 -13.61 9.90 -16.01
C ARG A 41 -14.56 11.10 -15.93
N GLY A 42 -15.26 11.28 -14.81
CA GLY A 42 -16.15 12.42 -14.59
C GLY A 42 -15.43 13.77 -14.70
N ARG A 43 -16.18 14.83 -15.01
CA ARG A 43 -15.61 16.19 -15.08
C ARG A 43 -15.18 16.65 -13.68
N VAL A 44 -13.93 17.10 -13.56
CA VAL A 44 -13.39 17.70 -12.32
C VAL A 44 -12.94 19.14 -12.56
N LYS A 45 -13.18 20.00 -11.56
CA LYS A 45 -12.75 21.41 -11.57
C LYS A 45 -11.50 21.57 -10.69
N GLY A 46 -10.58 22.44 -11.09
CA GLY A 46 -9.32 22.71 -10.38
C GLY A 46 -8.13 21.89 -10.88
N LYS A 47 -6.92 22.40 -10.65
CA LYS A 47 -5.66 21.78 -11.10
C LYS A 47 -5.33 20.53 -10.28
N GLU A 48 -5.58 20.61 -8.99
CA GLU A 48 -5.34 19.58 -7.98
C GLU A 48 -6.24 18.37 -8.26
N SER A 49 -7.54 18.59 -8.46
CA SER A 49 -8.51 17.55 -8.81
C SER A 49 -8.16 16.86 -10.13
N ARG A 50 -7.73 17.60 -11.16
CA ARG A 50 -7.25 17.03 -12.42
C ARG A 50 -5.97 16.19 -12.24
N THR A 51 -5.06 16.65 -11.38
CA THR A 51 -3.83 15.92 -11.07
C THR A 51 -4.14 14.61 -10.35
N LEU A 52 -5.05 14.65 -9.37
CA LEU A 52 -5.53 13.49 -8.64
C LEU A 52 -6.25 12.50 -9.58
N GLN A 53 -7.14 13.00 -10.44
CA GLN A 53 -7.83 12.21 -11.45
C GLN A 53 -6.84 11.45 -12.36
N LYS A 54 -5.82 12.14 -12.89
CA LYS A 54 -4.78 11.50 -13.71
C LYS A 54 -4.05 10.39 -12.95
N ARG A 55 -3.77 10.59 -11.65
CA ARG A 55 -3.16 9.55 -10.82
C ARG A 55 -4.08 8.35 -10.62
N PHE A 56 -5.37 8.57 -10.36
CA PHE A 56 -6.34 7.48 -10.25
C PHE A 56 -6.47 6.69 -11.56
N GLN A 57 -6.48 7.36 -12.71
CA GLN A 57 -6.48 6.69 -14.01
C GLN A 57 -5.21 5.88 -14.22
N LYS A 58 -4.04 6.47 -13.95
CA LYS A 58 -2.73 5.81 -14.10
C LYS A 58 -2.57 4.56 -13.22
N HIS A 59 -3.20 4.55 -12.04
CA HIS A 59 -3.07 3.47 -11.07
C HIS A 59 -4.36 2.66 -10.88
N SER A 60 -5.31 2.79 -11.81
CA SER A 60 -6.64 2.20 -11.67
C SER A 60 -6.62 0.68 -11.47
N ASP A 61 -5.72 -0.02 -12.15
CA ASP A 61 -5.55 -1.48 -12.02
C ASP A 61 -5.08 -1.91 -10.62
N LYS A 62 -4.41 -1.01 -9.89
CA LYS A 62 -3.82 -1.29 -8.56
C LYS A 62 -4.75 -0.96 -7.41
N ILE A 63 -5.75 -0.10 -7.63
CA ILE A 63 -6.60 0.43 -6.55
C ILE A 63 -7.59 -0.63 -6.08
N LEU A 64 -8.07 -1.48 -6.99
CA LEU A 64 -9.08 -2.50 -6.71
C LEU A 64 -8.51 -3.92 -6.64
N THR A 65 -7.17 -4.08 -6.64
CA THR A 65 -6.55 -5.42 -6.61
C THR A 65 -6.99 -6.25 -5.41
N PHE A 66 -7.31 -5.62 -4.27
CA PHE A 66 -7.82 -6.29 -3.07
C PHE A 66 -9.18 -7.00 -3.27
N LEU A 67 -9.92 -6.68 -4.34
CA LEU A 67 -11.14 -7.42 -4.70
C LEU A 67 -10.81 -8.79 -5.29
N SER A 68 -9.67 -8.90 -5.99
CA SER A 68 -9.20 -10.14 -6.63
C SER A 68 -8.25 -10.95 -5.77
N ASP A 69 -7.66 -10.34 -4.74
CA ASP A 69 -6.74 -10.99 -3.81
C ASP A 69 -7.19 -10.72 -2.36
N PRO A 70 -7.76 -11.73 -1.68
CA PRO A 70 -8.26 -11.59 -0.32
C PRO A 70 -7.13 -11.47 0.71
N GLU A 71 -5.86 -11.71 0.38
CA GLU A 71 -4.75 -11.45 1.30
C GLU A 71 -4.37 -9.96 1.35
N LEU A 72 -4.72 -9.19 0.31
CA LEU A 72 -4.44 -7.77 0.26
C LEU A 72 -5.49 -6.97 1.04
N PRO A 73 -5.07 -6.10 1.98
CA PRO A 73 -6.00 -5.20 2.64
C PRO A 73 -6.49 -4.12 1.67
N PHE A 74 -7.74 -3.68 1.85
CA PHE A 74 -8.32 -2.55 1.10
C PHE A 74 -7.68 -1.20 1.45
N HIS A 75 -6.99 -1.11 2.59
CA HIS A 75 -6.35 0.10 3.09
C HIS A 75 -4.82 0.06 2.96
N ASN A 76 -4.19 1.24 2.96
CA ASN A 76 -2.74 1.40 2.85
C ASN A 76 -2.02 1.56 4.22
N ASN A 77 -2.69 1.28 5.34
CA ASN A 77 -2.21 1.54 6.72
C ASN A 77 -0.76 1.12 6.97
N SER A 78 -0.37 -0.09 6.52
CA SER A 78 1.00 -0.59 6.71
C SER A 78 2.05 0.26 5.98
N SER A 79 1.73 0.77 4.79
CA SER A 79 2.60 1.66 4.03
C SER A 79 2.69 3.04 4.69
N GLU A 80 1.58 3.57 5.22
CA GLU A 80 1.56 4.83 5.96
C GLU A 80 2.35 4.75 7.27
N GLN A 81 2.21 3.63 7.98
CA GLN A 81 2.97 3.37 9.20
C GLN A 81 4.47 3.29 8.92
N ALA A 82 4.88 2.63 7.83
CA ALA A 82 6.29 2.52 7.43
C ALA A 82 6.92 3.89 7.15
N ILE A 83 6.21 4.81 6.48
CA ILE A 83 6.74 6.15 6.19
C ILE A 83 6.68 7.11 7.39
N ARG A 84 5.83 6.82 8.39
CA ARG A 84 5.65 7.65 9.58
C ARG A 84 6.96 7.86 10.35
N ASN A 85 7.81 6.84 10.44
CA ASN A 85 9.10 6.93 11.14
C ASN A 85 10.05 7.93 10.48
N ALA A 86 10.09 7.96 9.14
CA ALA A 86 10.88 8.95 8.40
C ALA A 86 10.35 10.38 8.63
N LYS A 87 9.02 10.56 8.64
CA LYS A 87 8.39 11.86 8.92
C LYS A 87 8.63 12.31 10.36
N LEU A 88 8.55 11.39 11.33
CA LEU A 88 8.83 11.65 12.74
C LEU A 88 10.29 12.08 12.93
N HIS A 89 11.24 11.38 12.31
CA HIS A 89 12.65 11.76 12.33
C HIS A 89 12.85 13.18 11.78
N LYS A 90 12.24 13.51 10.63
CA LYS A 90 12.30 14.87 10.06
C LYS A 90 11.71 15.92 11.01
N LYS A 91 10.59 15.62 11.68
CA LYS A 91 9.95 16.52 12.65
C LYS A 91 10.85 16.80 13.86
N ILE A 92 11.46 15.77 14.42
CA ILE A 92 12.26 15.87 15.66
C ILE A 92 13.67 16.41 15.37
N SER A 93 14.32 15.92 14.32
CA SER A 93 15.74 16.20 14.03
C SER A 93 15.96 17.27 12.95
N GLY A 94 14.89 17.84 12.39
CA GLY A 94 14.97 18.85 11.32
C GLY A 94 15.38 18.32 9.94
N GLY A 95 15.72 17.03 9.81
CA GLY A 95 16.13 16.40 8.56
C GLY A 95 17.56 15.84 8.61
N PHE A 96 18.21 15.73 7.46
CA PHE A 96 19.59 15.24 7.33
C PHE A 96 20.51 16.34 6.83
N ARG A 97 21.74 16.38 7.36
CA ARG A 97 22.80 17.32 6.92
C ARG A 97 23.45 16.94 5.58
N SER A 98 23.21 15.71 5.11
CA SER A 98 23.70 15.23 3.81
C SER A 98 22.79 14.15 3.23
N GLU A 99 22.81 14.02 1.90
CA GLU A 99 22.07 12.99 1.20
C GLU A 99 22.55 11.57 1.58
N ARG A 100 23.86 11.41 1.79
CA ARG A 100 24.45 10.15 2.26
C ARG A 100 23.86 9.72 3.61
N GLY A 101 23.66 10.67 4.54
CA GLY A 101 23.02 10.42 5.82
C GLY A 101 21.55 10.00 5.65
N ALA A 102 20.81 10.68 4.78
CA ALA A 102 19.42 10.36 4.47
C ALA A 102 19.27 8.95 3.88
N ARG A 103 20.14 8.58 2.92
CA ARG A 103 20.14 7.25 2.31
C ARG A 103 20.43 6.15 3.33
N ARG A 104 21.43 6.34 4.21
CA ARG A 104 21.74 5.39 5.29
C ARG A 104 20.56 5.17 6.22
N HIS A 105 19.88 6.26 6.61
CA HIS A 105 18.69 6.17 7.45
C HIS A 105 17.54 5.44 6.74
N ALA A 106 17.31 5.72 5.45
CA ALA A 106 16.29 5.04 4.66
C ALA A 106 16.56 3.51 4.57
N VAL A 107 17.81 3.10 4.39
CA VAL A 107 18.22 1.69 4.41
C VAL A 107 17.93 1.05 5.76
N LEU A 108 18.32 1.69 6.86
CA LEU A 108 18.07 1.17 8.21
C LEU A 108 16.57 1.02 8.49
N LEU A 109 15.76 2.03 8.14
CA LEU A 109 14.31 1.94 8.26
C LEU A 109 13.73 0.81 7.40
N SER A 110 14.20 0.65 6.17
CA SER A 110 13.74 -0.44 5.30
C SER A 110 14.04 -1.81 5.90
N ILE A 111 15.22 -2.00 6.50
CA ILE A 111 15.59 -3.24 7.18
C ILE A 111 14.67 -3.49 8.37
N ILE A 112 14.48 -2.50 9.24
CA ILE A 112 13.63 -2.60 10.43
C ILE A 112 12.20 -2.95 10.05
N GLU A 113 11.62 -2.28 9.05
CA GLU A 113 10.25 -2.54 8.60
C GLU A 113 10.12 -3.94 7.96
N THR A 114 11.13 -4.42 7.23
CA THR A 114 11.15 -5.80 6.73
C THR A 114 11.23 -6.81 7.88
N CYS A 115 12.08 -6.60 8.89
CA CYS A 115 12.17 -7.47 10.07
C CYS A 115 10.82 -7.54 10.81
N LYS A 116 10.14 -6.40 10.99
CA LYS A 116 8.79 -6.36 11.60
C LYS A 116 7.77 -7.16 10.80
N LYS A 117 7.72 -6.97 9.47
CA LYS A 117 6.80 -7.71 8.58
C LYS A 117 7.01 -9.22 8.65
N ARG A 118 8.26 -9.65 8.83
CA ARG A 118 8.66 -11.07 8.90
C ARG A 118 8.73 -11.62 10.33
N ARG A 119 8.32 -10.84 11.34
CA ARG A 119 8.37 -11.21 12.77
C ARG A 119 9.77 -11.70 13.23
N MET A 120 10.82 -11.08 12.69
CA MET A 120 12.21 -11.39 13.05
C MET A 120 12.69 -10.54 14.23
N ASP A 121 13.69 -11.03 14.97
CA ASP A 121 14.40 -10.20 15.95
C ASP A 121 15.14 -9.05 15.26
N ILE A 122 14.73 -7.82 15.56
CA ILE A 122 15.25 -6.60 14.96
C ILE A 122 16.71 -6.37 15.38
N LEU A 123 17.03 -6.55 16.67
CA LEU A 123 18.38 -6.27 17.17
C LEU A 123 19.39 -7.28 16.63
N GLY A 124 19.05 -8.57 16.64
CA GLY A 124 19.84 -9.62 16.00
C GLY A 124 20.02 -9.38 14.50
N SER A 125 18.97 -8.95 13.80
CA SER A 125 19.06 -8.63 12.37
C SER A 125 19.99 -7.45 12.07
N LEU A 126 19.94 -6.39 12.90
CA LEU A 126 20.86 -5.25 12.77
C LEU A 126 22.30 -5.65 13.07
N LYS A 127 22.54 -6.54 14.04
CA LYS A 127 23.86 -7.10 14.32
C LYS A 127 24.40 -7.88 13.12
N LEU A 128 23.58 -8.74 12.51
CA LEU A 128 23.95 -9.47 11.29
C LEU A 128 24.22 -8.53 10.11
N MET A 129 23.46 -7.44 9.97
CA MET A 129 23.66 -6.44 8.93
C MET A 129 25.04 -5.78 9.05
N LEU A 130 25.42 -5.37 10.26
CA LEU A 130 26.73 -4.77 10.52
C LEU A 130 27.88 -5.74 10.25
N GLN A 131 27.63 -7.05 10.39
CA GLN A 131 28.59 -8.10 10.05
C GLN A 131 28.59 -8.48 8.56
N GLY A 132 27.73 -7.89 7.73
CA GLY A 132 27.58 -8.25 6.32
C GLY A 132 26.93 -9.63 6.10
N LYS A 133 26.27 -10.18 7.12
CA LYS A 133 25.69 -11.54 7.13
C LYS A 133 24.15 -11.54 7.09
N LEU A 134 23.52 -10.36 7.08
CA LEU A 134 22.06 -10.29 7.01
C LEU A 134 21.59 -10.71 5.61
N SER A 135 20.84 -11.81 5.57
CA SER A 135 20.12 -12.25 4.38
C SER A 135 18.62 -12.29 4.66
N PHE A 136 17.84 -11.67 3.80
CA PHE A 136 16.40 -11.87 3.76
C PHE A 136 16.11 -13.00 2.78
N GLN A 137 15.85 -14.21 3.26
CA GLN A 137 15.37 -15.28 2.38
C GLN A 137 13.96 -14.95 1.91
N GLY A 138 13.58 -15.26 0.66
CA GLY A 138 12.20 -15.05 0.20
C GLY A 138 11.20 -15.85 1.06
N PRO A 139 9.89 -15.51 1.02
CA PRO A 139 8.90 -16.56 1.27
C PRO A 139 9.12 -17.73 0.30
#